data_AF-A3YBP8-F1
#
_entry.id   AF-A3YBP8-F1
#
_cell.length_a   1.000
_cell.length_b   1.000
_cell.length_c   1.000
_cell.angle_alpha   90.00
_cell.angle_beta   90.00
_cell.angle_gamma   90.00
#
_symmetry.space_group_name_H-M   'P 1'
#
loop_
_entity.id
_entity.type
_entity.pdbx_description
1 polymer ?
#
loop_
_entity_poly.entity_id
_entity_poly.type
_entity_poly.pdbx_seq_one_letter_code
_entity_poly.pdbx_strand_id
1 'polypeptide(L)'
;MNKNAFISLPILLLLLFVMLLSYQFNQDVGVQRQWHFQESIALEGEQIWQAFEYKVMSDLVSADAALSTCGHFCELDISQASIEAWPYMYQYQSDALLWQLEKDNNPQVVYRLCAQRQFNQSIRCWWLKEEAGRLYWFASLPINR
;
A
#
# COMPACT_ATOMS: atom_id res chain seq x y z
N MET A 1 17.48 -32.66 -60.31
CA MET A 1 16.84 -31.78 -59.29
C MET A 1 15.71 -32.56 -58.64
N ASN A 2 15.90 -32.99 -57.39
CA ASN A 2 14.96 -33.86 -56.67
C ASN A 2 13.68 -33.10 -56.30
N LYS A 3 12.56 -33.47 -56.93
CA LYS A 3 11.23 -32.89 -56.68
C LYS A 3 10.68 -33.19 -55.26
N ASN A 4 11.34 -34.06 -54.50
CA ASN A 4 10.89 -34.50 -53.18
C ASN A 4 11.18 -33.50 -52.06
N ALA A 5 12.09 -32.55 -52.27
CA ALA A 5 12.41 -31.51 -51.27
C ALA A 5 11.32 -30.43 -51.15
N PHE A 6 10.44 -30.29 -52.16
CA PHE A 6 9.37 -29.28 -52.15
C PHE A 6 8.11 -29.74 -51.41
N ILE A 7 7.92 -31.05 -51.20
CA ILE A 7 6.71 -31.60 -50.57
C ILE A 7 6.74 -31.42 -49.04
N SER A 8 7.94 -31.38 -48.42
CA SER A 8 8.09 -31.18 -46.98
C SER A 8 8.14 -29.71 -46.54
N LEU A 9 8.41 -28.79 -47.47
CA LEU A 9 8.48 -27.34 -47.21
C LEU A 9 7.17 -26.75 -46.65
N PRO A 10 5.96 -27.02 -47.21
CA PRO A 10 4.72 -26.46 -46.68
C PRO A 10 4.39 -26.99 -45.27
N ILE A 11 4.76 -28.24 -44.98
CA ILE A 11 4.57 -28.85 -43.65
C ILE A 11 5.48 -28.17 -42.63
N LEU A 12 6.76 -27.94 -42.98
CA LEU A 12 7.71 -27.21 -42.14
C LEU A 12 7.26 -25.75 -41.89
N LEU A 13 6.78 -25.05 -42.91
CA LEU A 13 6.24 -23.70 -42.77
C LEU A 13 5.02 -23.65 -41.85
N LEU A 14 4.12 -24.63 -41.98
CA LEU A 14 2.93 -24.72 -41.15
C LEU A 14 3.30 -25.02 -39.68
N LEU A 15 4.26 -25.91 -39.44
CA LEU A 15 4.78 -26.17 -38.10
C LEU A 15 5.46 -24.94 -37.49
N LEU A 16 6.26 -24.20 -38.26
CA LEU A 16 6.87 -22.94 -37.82
C LEU A 16 5.81 -21.89 -37.47
N PHE A 17 4.77 -21.77 -38.29
CA PHE A 17 3.67 -20.85 -38.05
C PHE A 17 2.91 -21.19 -36.75
N VAL A 18 2.60 -22.47 -36.53
CA VAL A 18 1.95 -22.94 -35.29
C VAL A 18 2.85 -22.68 -34.08
N MET A 19 4.17 -22.90 -34.19
CA MET A 19 5.11 -22.61 -33.10
C MET A 19 5.18 -21.10 -32.79
N LEU A 20 5.20 -20.24 -33.80
CA LEU A 20 5.19 -18.78 -33.63
C LEU A 20 3.91 -18.28 -32.97
N LEU A 21 2.75 -18.76 -33.43
CA LEU A 21 1.45 -18.43 -32.82
C LEU A 21 1.37 -18.92 -31.38
N SER A 22 1.83 -20.14 -31.12
CA SER A 22 1.86 -20.69 -29.76
C SER A 22 2.77 -19.87 -28.86
N TYR A 23 3.94 -19.45 -29.35
CA TYR A 23 4.86 -18.62 -28.58
C TYR A 23 4.25 -17.27 -28.22
N GLN A 24 3.68 -16.54 -29.20
CA GLN A 24 3.03 -15.25 -28.94
C GLN A 24 1.85 -15.40 -27.98
N PHE A 25 1.01 -16.40 -28.19
CA PHE A 25 -0.12 -16.67 -27.30
C PHE A 25 0.33 -16.94 -25.85
N ASN A 26 1.36 -17.77 -25.64
CA ASN A 26 1.88 -18.04 -24.31
C ASN A 26 2.55 -16.80 -23.69
N GLN A 27 3.19 -15.96 -24.49
CA GLN A 27 3.79 -14.71 -24.04
C GLN A 27 2.72 -13.73 -23.54
N ASP A 28 1.65 -13.52 -24.31
CA ASP A 28 0.56 -12.61 -23.97
C ASP A 28 -0.18 -13.08 -22.71
N VAL A 29 -0.48 -14.38 -22.61
CA VAL A 29 -1.09 -14.97 -21.41
C VAL A 29 -0.16 -14.83 -20.19
N GLY A 30 1.15 -14.98 -20.39
CA GLY A 30 2.15 -14.79 -19.34
C GLY A 30 2.14 -13.36 -18.80
N VAL A 31 2.13 -12.36 -19.69
CA VAL A 31 2.06 -10.94 -19.33
C VAL A 31 0.76 -10.64 -18.57
N GLN A 32 -0.38 -11.15 -19.05
CA GLN A 32 -1.67 -10.91 -18.39
C GLN A 32 -1.72 -11.50 -16.97
N ARG A 33 -1.16 -12.70 -16.76
CA ARG A 33 -1.06 -13.29 -15.41
C ARG A 33 -0.17 -12.46 -14.48
N GLN A 34 0.95 -11.95 -14.99
CA GLN A 34 1.82 -11.07 -14.20
C GLN A 34 1.10 -9.80 -13.78
N TRP A 35 0.34 -9.18 -14.68
CA TRP A 35 -0.47 -8.00 -14.36
C TRP A 35 -1.49 -8.28 -13.26
N HIS A 36 -2.28 -9.36 -13.37
CA HIS A 36 -3.26 -9.71 -12.34
C HIS A 36 -2.61 -10.03 -10.99
N PHE A 37 -1.44 -10.67 -10.99
CA PHE A 37 -0.70 -10.93 -9.76
C PHE A 37 -0.18 -9.65 -9.10
N GLN A 38 0.35 -8.70 -9.90
CA GLN A 38 0.77 -7.40 -9.39
C GLN A 38 -0.41 -6.59 -8.85
N GLU A 39 -1.55 -6.63 -9.54
CA GLU A 39 -2.79 -6.01 -9.10
C GLU A 39 -3.30 -6.62 -7.79
N SER A 40 -3.31 -7.95 -7.66
CA SER A 40 -3.73 -8.61 -6.42
C SER A 40 -2.82 -8.27 -5.24
N ILE A 41 -1.49 -8.20 -5.45
CA ILE A 41 -0.54 -7.79 -4.42
C ILE A 41 -0.78 -6.34 -4.02
N ALA A 42 -1.04 -5.45 -4.98
CA ALA A 42 -1.33 -4.05 -4.70
C ALA A 42 -2.63 -3.91 -3.88
N LEU A 43 -3.69 -4.61 -4.28
CA LEU A 43 -4.97 -4.60 -3.57
C LEU A 43 -4.85 -5.17 -2.14
N GLU A 44 -4.17 -6.30 -1.97
CA GLU A 44 -3.88 -6.87 -0.64
C GLU A 44 -3.01 -5.93 0.20
N GLY A 45 -2.08 -5.22 -0.47
CA GLY A 45 -1.28 -4.13 0.09
C GLY A 45 -2.11 -3.01 0.72
N GLU A 46 -3.24 -2.66 0.09
CA GLU A 46 -4.11 -1.56 0.51
C GLU A 46 -5.18 -1.96 1.53
N GLN A 47 -5.55 -3.24 1.62
CA GLN A 47 -6.65 -3.71 2.49
C GLN A 47 -6.43 -3.37 3.97
N ILE A 48 -5.21 -3.54 4.48
CA ILE A 48 -4.90 -3.21 5.88
C ILE A 48 -5.08 -1.72 6.17
N TRP A 49 -4.71 -0.86 5.21
CA TRP A 49 -4.86 0.58 5.33
C TRP A 49 -6.33 0.98 5.33
N GLN A 50 -7.13 0.45 4.40
CA GLN A 50 -8.56 0.68 4.36
C GLN A 50 -9.28 0.18 5.62
N ALA A 51 -8.89 -1.00 6.12
CA ALA A 51 -9.46 -1.55 7.35
C ALA A 51 -9.08 -0.72 8.58
N PHE A 52 -7.84 -0.23 8.64
CA PHE A 52 -7.39 0.69 9.68
C PHE A 52 -8.15 2.02 9.64
N GLU A 53 -8.28 2.62 8.45
CA GLU A 53 -9.06 3.85 8.27
C GLU A 53 -10.52 3.66 8.68
N TYR A 54 -11.14 2.54 8.33
CA TYR A 54 -12.53 2.29 8.69
C TYR A 54 -12.72 2.07 10.19
N LYS A 55 -11.84 1.33 10.86
CA LYS A 55 -12.04 0.88 12.25
C LYS A 55 -11.37 1.78 13.30
N VAL A 56 -10.15 2.24 13.03
CA VAL A 56 -9.40 3.06 13.99
C VAL A 56 -9.79 4.53 13.85
N MET A 57 -9.92 5.03 12.62
CA MET A 57 -10.26 6.44 12.40
C MET A 57 -11.71 6.77 12.80
N SER A 58 -12.64 5.80 12.72
CA SER A 58 -14.04 5.99 13.14
C SER A 58 -14.20 6.13 14.66
N ASP A 59 -13.35 5.44 15.41
CA ASP A 59 -13.45 5.31 16.87
C ASP A 59 -12.46 6.23 17.59
N LEU A 60 -11.69 7.03 16.83
CA LEU A 60 -10.64 7.87 17.33
C LEU A 60 -11.18 9.02 18.19
N VAL A 61 -10.64 9.18 19.40
CA VAL A 61 -11.03 10.26 20.32
C VAL A 61 -9.84 11.18 20.56
N SER A 62 -10.10 12.48 20.72
CA SER A 62 -9.06 13.49 20.99
C SER A 62 -8.25 13.24 22.27
N ALA A 63 -8.80 12.45 23.21
CA ALA A 63 -8.14 12.04 24.44
C ALA A 63 -6.98 11.05 24.23
N ASP A 64 -6.98 10.32 23.11
CA ASP A 64 -5.89 9.37 22.77
C ASP A 64 -4.66 10.08 22.21
N ALA A 65 -4.74 11.39 21.99
CA ALA A 65 -3.68 12.16 21.37
C ALA A 65 -2.60 12.56 22.39
N ALA A 66 -1.35 12.17 22.12
CA ALA A 66 -0.20 12.71 22.81
C ALA A 66 0.07 14.16 22.37
N LEU A 67 0.40 15.04 23.31
CA LEU A 67 0.78 16.41 22.95
C LEU A 67 2.14 16.41 22.26
N SER A 68 2.24 17.07 21.10
CA SER A 68 3.54 17.21 20.43
C SER A 68 4.48 18.06 21.27
N THR A 69 5.74 17.65 21.35
CA THR A 69 6.77 18.37 22.12
C THR A 69 7.29 19.61 21.42
N CYS A 70 7.01 19.75 20.12
CA CYS A 70 7.36 20.92 19.32
C CYS A 70 6.24 21.96 19.38
N GLY A 71 6.51 23.22 19.00
CA GLY A 71 5.46 24.26 18.91
C GLY A 71 4.37 23.95 17.86
N HIS A 72 4.67 23.00 16.97
CA HIS A 72 3.78 22.34 16.02
C HIS A 72 4.00 20.82 16.10
N PHE A 73 3.71 20.08 15.04
CA PHE A 73 4.20 18.70 14.92
C PHE A 73 5.72 18.66 14.75
N CYS A 74 6.40 17.84 15.55
CA CYS A 74 7.80 17.52 15.32
C CYS A 74 8.00 16.82 13.97
N GLU A 75 9.21 16.90 13.41
CA GLU A 75 9.59 16.03 12.31
C GLU A 75 9.41 14.56 12.75
N LEU A 76 8.82 13.74 11.89
CA LEU A 76 8.53 12.36 12.24
C LEU A 76 9.84 11.57 12.26
N ASP A 77 10.29 11.15 13.44
CA ASP A 77 11.42 10.24 13.56
C ASP A 77 10.97 8.84 13.10
N ILE A 78 11.35 8.49 11.87
CA ILE A 78 11.05 7.22 11.22
C ILE A 78 12.09 6.12 11.52
N SER A 79 12.98 6.32 12.51
CA SER A 79 13.86 5.28 13.00
C SER A 79 13.04 4.14 13.62
N GLN A 80 13.51 2.89 13.49
CA GLN A 80 12.80 1.75 14.06
C GLN A 80 12.61 1.88 15.58
N ALA A 81 13.62 2.39 16.30
CA ALA A 81 13.54 2.60 17.75
C ALA A 81 12.42 3.57 18.15
N SER A 82 12.20 4.63 17.37
CA SER A 82 11.09 5.57 17.58
C SER A 82 9.73 4.92 17.31
N ILE A 83 9.62 4.18 16.21
CA ILE A 83 8.33 3.58 15.81
C ILE A 83 7.91 2.42 16.71
N GLU A 84 8.86 1.61 17.18
CA GLU A 84 8.59 0.55 18.17
C GLU A 84 8.08 1.11 19.50
N ALA A 85 8.35 2.39 19.79
CA ALA A 85 7.83 3.08 20.97
C ALA A 85 6.41 3.65 20.77
N TRP A 86 5.82 3.52 19.57
CA TRP A 86 4.45 3.98 19.33
C TRP A 86 3.45 3.20 20.19
N PRO A 87 2.53 3.88 20.87
CA PRO A 87 1.77 3.28 21.97
C PRO A 87 0.67 2.31 21.52
N TYR A 88 0.26 2.36 20.25
CA TYR A 88 -0.87 1.59 19.77
C TYR A 88 -0.50 0.62 18.65
N MET A 89 -1.18 -0.53 18.63
CA MET A 89 -1.04 -1.56 17.61
C MET A 89 -2.42 -1.96 17.08
N TYR A 90 -2.53 -2.07 15.76
CA TYR A 90 -3.71 -2.58 15.06
C TYR A 90 -3.33 -3.85 14.30
N GLN A 91 -4.05 -4.95 14.55
CA GLN A 91 -3.83 -6.21 13.84
C GLN A 91 -4.90 -6.43 12.76
N TYR A 92 -4.47 -6.89 11.59
CA TYR A 92 -5.33 -7.26 10.49
C TYR A 92 -4.80 -8.52 9.81
N GLN A 93 -5.54 -9.62 9.93
CA GLN A 93 -5.12 -10.94 9.42
C GLN A 93 -3.75 -11.34 9.97
N SER A 94 -2.73 -11.50 9.11
CA SER A 94 -1.35 -11.87 9.47
C SER A 94 -0.39 -10.68 9.55
N ASP A 95 -0.90 -9.45 9.57
CA ASP A 95 -0.10 -8.22 9.54
C ASP A 95 -0.56 -7.23 10.63
N ALA A 96 0.27 -6.24 10.91
CA ALA A 96 0.01 -5.26 11.95
C ALA A 96 0.53 -3.86 11.59
N LEU A 97 -0.18 -2.87 12.11
CA LEU A 97 0.21 -1.47 12.10
C LEU A 97 0.55 -1.02 13.51
N LEU A 98 1.73 -0.46 13.72
CA LEU A 98 2.01 0.38 14.88
C LEU A 98 1.55 1.79 14.56
N TRP A 99 0.92 2.49 15.50
CA TRP A 99 0.41 3.83 15.25
C TRP A 99 0.43 4.73 16.49
N GLN A 100 0.42 6.03 16.23
CA GLN A 100 0.33 7.07 17.24
C GLN A 100 -0.55 8.21 16.77
N LEU A 101 -1.22 8.86 17.72
CA LEU A 101 -1.98 10.08 17.50
C LEU A 101 -1.30 11.21 18.26
N GLU A 102 -0.98 12.28 17.56
CA GLU A 102 -0.38 13.48 18.13
C GLU A 102 -1.33 14.66 17.98
N LYS A 103 -1.27 15.59 18.94
CA LYS A 103 -2.01 16.84 18.93
C LYS A 103 -1.04 18.02 18.84
N ASP A 104 -1.36 18.98 17.96
CA ASP A 104 -0.64 20.25 17.88
C ASP A 104 -0.87 21.07 19.18
N ASN A 105 0.18 21.74 19.66
CA ASN A 105 0.14 22.61 20.83
C ASN A 105 -0.44 24.01 20.53
N ASN A 106 -0.83 24.26 19.28
CA ASN A 106 -1.39 25.54 18.83
C ASN A 106 -2.91 25.66 19.10
N PRO A 107 -3.52 26.87 19.04
CA PRO A 107 -4.93 27.07 19.33
C PRO A 107 -5.86 26.52 18.24
N GLN A 108 -5.31 26.28 17.04
CA GLN A 108 -6.00 25.51 16.01
C GLN A 108 -5.80 24.04 16.33
N VAL A 109 -6.81 23.40 16.91
CA VAL A 109 -6.77 22.02 17.37
C VAL A 109 -6.65 21.06 16.18
N VAL A 110 -5.43 20.79 15.76
CA VAL A 110 -5.08 19.87 14.67
C VAL A 110 -4.41 18.65 15.26
N TYR A 111 -4.67 17.50 14.64
CA TYR A 111 -4.12 16.21 15.04
C TYR A 111 -3.40 15.55 13.87
N ARG A 112 -2.40 14.74 14.21
CA ARG A 112 -1.63 13.92 13.28
C ARG A 112 -1.73 12.47 13.72
N LEU A 113 -2.42 11.65 12.94
CA LEU A 113 -2.40 10.21 13.08
C LEU A 113 -1.32 9.66 12.16
N CYS A 114 -0.38 8.88 12.66
CA CYS A 114 0.60 8.20 11.83
C CYS A 114 0.63 6.71 12.18
N ALA A 115 0.76 5.87 11.16
CA ALA A 115 0.80 4.42 11.27
C ALA A 115 1.88 3.82 10.36
N GLN A 116 2.61 2.83 10.86
CA GLN A 116 3.63 2.09 10.13
C GLN A 116 3.19 0.64 10.06
N ARG A 117 3.24 0.09 8.84
CA ARG A 117 3.03 -1.33 8.60
C ARG A 117 4.29 -2.13 8.90
N GLN A 118 4.18 -3.15 9.74
CA GLN A 118 5.33 -3.95 10.17
C GLN A 118 5.96 -4.74 9.01
N PHE A 119 5.14 -5.28 8.10
CA PHE A 119 5.62 -6.15 7.03
C PHE A 119 6.60 -5.47 6.05
N ASN A 120 6.30 -4.24 5.62
CA ASN A 120 7.08 -3.53 4.59
C ASN A 120 7.62 -2.17 5.06
N GLN A 121 7.43 -1.83 6.33
CA GLN A 121 7.85 -0.56 6.96
C GLN A 121 7.27 0.70 6.30
N SER A 122 6.24 0.59 5.47
CA SER A 122 5.56 1.73 4.87
C SER A 122 4.80 2.53 5.93
N ILE A 123 4.88 3.86 5.85
CA ILE A 123 4.29 4.78 6.81
C ILE A 123 3.22 5.61 6.12
N ARG A 124 2.07 5.77 6.77
CA ARG A 124 1.00 6.67 6.35
C ARG A 124 0.58 7.57 7.50
N CYS A 125 0.13 8.74 7.13
CA CYS A 125 -0.06 9.84 8.04
C CYS A 125 -1.28 10.67 7.58
N TRP A 126 -2.23 10.89 8.49
CA TRP A 126 -3.52 11.55 8.24
C TRP A 126 -3.71 12.73 9.18
N TRP A 127 -3.95 13.91 8.61
CA TRP A 127 -4.17 15.13 9.40
C TRP A 127 -5.67 15.27 9.67
N LEU A 128 -5.99 15.44 10.96
CA LEU A 128 -7.35 15.49 11.47
C LEU A 128 -7.63 16.83 12.17
N LYS A 129 -8.88 17.25 12.17
CA LYS A 129 -9.38 18.39 12.95
C LYS A 129 -10.51 17.93 13.85
N GLU A 130 -10.63 18.54 15.01
CA GLU A 130 -11.75 18.29 15.89
C GLU A 130 -12.89 19.27 15.64
N GLU A 131 -14.08 18.74 15.41
CA GLU A 131 -15.32 19.51 15.28
C GLU A 131 -16.41 18.81 16.10
N ALA A 132 -17.13 19.54 16.94
CA ALA A 132 -18.19 18.98 17.81
C ALA A 132 -17.77 17.71 18.61
N GLY A 133 -16.50 17.62 19.04
CA GLY A 133 -15.97 16.50 19.82
C GLY A 133 -15.65 15.24 19.02
N ARG A 134 -15.63 15.32 17.68
CA ARG A 134 -15.23 14.23 16.78
C ARG A 134 -14.06 14.65 15.91
N LEU A 135 -13.20 13.69 15.57
CA LEU A 135 -12.06 13.90 14.68
C LEU A 135 -12.47 13.65 13.23
N TYR A 136 -12.22 14.64 12.38
CA TYR A 136 -12.50 14.60 10.96
C TYR A 136 -11.21 14.69 10.16
N TRP A 137 -11.12 13.83 9.16
CA TRP A 137 -10.02 13.83 8.21
C TRP A 137 -10.12 15.01 7.24
N PHE A 138 -9.03 15.76 7.05
CA PHE A 138 -8.99 16.87 6.10
C PHE A 138 -7.79 16.85 5.12
N ALA A 139 -6.78 16.01 5.33
CA ALA A 139 -5.67 15.79 4.40
C ALA A 139 -4.91 14.48 4.67
N SER A 140 -4.39 13.84 3.62
CA SER A 140 -3.42 12.73 3.71
C SER A 140 -2.20 13.06 2.88
N LEU A 141 -1.00 12.95 3.46
CA LEU A 141 0.26 13.10 2.73
C LEU A 141 0.99 11.76 2.77
N PRO A 142 1.21 11.07 1.63
CA PRO A 142 2.11 9.94 1.60
C PRO A 142 3.52 10.44 1.91
N ILE A 143 4.14 9.91 2.97
CA ILE A 143 5.55 10.18 3.28
C ILE A 143 6.39 9.18 2.49
N ASN A 144 6.80 9.59 1.29
CA ASN A 144 7.79 8.82 0.53
C ASN A 144 9.19 9.14 1.08
N ARG A 145 9.99 8.09 1.32
CA ARG A 145 11.42 8.21 1.63
C ARG A 145 12.19 8.76 0.44
#